data_AF-A0A356R093-F1
#
_entry.id   AF-A0A356R093-F1
#
_cell.length_a   1.000
_cell.length_b   1.000
_cell.length_c   1.000
_cell.angle_alpha   90.00
_cell.angle_beta   90.00
_cell.angle_gamma   90.00
#
_symmetry.space_group_name_H-M   'P 1'
#
loop_
_entity.id
_entity.type
_entity.pdbx_description
1 polymer ?
#
loop_
_entity_poly.entity_id
_entity_poly.type
_entity_poly.pdbx_seq_one_letter_code
_entity_poly.pdbx_strand_id
1 'polypeptide(L)'
;MVKTAVVDEVLGASGLALPDDSVDSAKAAVVALIERASTQENGAAKVDRRLVDAVIAELDQKISEQMDQVLHHESFKAIESAWRQLDFLVSRTNFRENIKLQVLDVTKEELTADFSDASEISDSSLHRMVYTDEYGQFGGEPVGALVGAYEFGP
;
A
#
# COMPACT_ATOMS: atom_id res chain seq x y z
N MET A 1 25.08 7.16 28.28
CA MET A 1 25.65 5.97 27.61
C MET A 1 25.37 4.76 28.50
N VAL A 2 24.29 4.03 28.23
CA VAL A 2 23.91 2.83 28.98
C VAL A 2 24.98 1.76 28.74
N LYS A 3 25.54 1.15 29.79
CA LYS A 3 26.55 0.10 29.65
C LYS A 3 25.87 -1.18 29.15
N THR A 4 26.31 -1.72 28.01
CA THR A 4 25.82 -2.98 27.41
C THR A 4 25.76 -4.14 28.41
N ALA A 5 26.71 -4.19 29.35
CA ALA A 5 26.76 -5.20 30.42
C ALA A 5 25.51 -5.22 31.33
N VAL A 6 24.86 -4.08 31.56
CA VAL A 6 23.65 -3.99 32.40
C VAL A 6 22.43 -4.56 31.67
N VAL A 7 22.38 -4.39 30.34
CA VAL A 7 21.28 -4.91 29.52
C VAL A 7 21.37 -6.44 29.41
N ASP A 8 22.58 -6.97 29.27
CA ASP A 8 22.83 -8.42 29.29
C ASP A 8 22.45 -9.06 30.64
N GLU A 9 22.73 -8.38 31.75
CA GLU A 9 22.36 -8.83 33.09
C GLU A 9 20.83 -8.86 33.30
N VAL A 10 20.12 -7.83 32.83
CA VAL A 10 18.65 -7.76 32.91
C VAL A 10 17.97 -8.81 32.05
N LEU A 11 18.47 -9.06 30.83
CA LEU A 11 17.95 -10.11 29.96
C LEU A 11 18.21 -11.50 30.53
N GLY A 12 19.41 -11.74 31.07
CA GLY A 12 19.75 -12.98 31.77
C GLY A 12 18.90 -13.24 33.02
N ALA A 13 18.51 -12.19 33.75
CA ALA A 13 17.64 -12.29 34.91
C ALA A 13 16.14 -12.47 34.56
N SER A 14 15.73 -12.16 33.33
CA SER A 14 14.32 -12.21 32.89
C SER A 14 13.77 -13.63 32.69
N GLY A 15 14.64 -14.64 32.60
CA GLY A 15 14.26 -16.05 32.39
C GLY A 15 13.62 -16.36 31.03
N LEU A 16 13.58 -15.38 30.12
CA LEU A 16 13.04 -15.53 28.78
C LEU A 16 14.05 -16.24 27.87
N ALA A 17 13.70 -17.44 27.40
CA ALA A 17 14.41 -18.12 26.31
C ALA A 17 13.96 -17.49 24.98
N LEU A 18 14.64 -16.43 24.57
CA LEU A 18 14.41 -15.77 23.29
C LEU A 18 15.20 -16.50 22.19
N PRO A 19 14.62 -16.72 20.99
CA PRO A 19 15.37 -17.12 19.79
C PRO A 19 16.55 -16.16 19.53
N ASP A 20 17.71 -16.68 19.11
CA ASP A 20 18.96 -15.90 18.97
C ASP A 20 18.79 -14.63 18.10
N ASP A 21 17.93 -14.69 17.09
CA ASP A 21 17.54 -13.61 16.17
C ASP A 21 16.71 -12.49 16.83
N SER A 22 16.11 -12.74 17.98
CA SER A 22 15.28 -11.79 18.73
C SER A 22 16.00 -11.15 19.93
N VAL A 23 17.14 -11.71 20.34
CA VAL A 23 17.93 -11.23 21.49
C VAL A 23 18.46 -9.82 21.24
N ASP A 24 18.96 -9.53 20.03
CA ASP A 24 19.49 -8.20 19.69
C ASP A 24 18.38 -7.14 19.63
N SER A 25 17.20 -7.51 19.15
CA SER A 25 16.03 -6.63 19.15
C SER A 25 15.55 -6.33 20.57
N ALA A 26 15.53 -7.34 21.45
CA ALA A 26 15.18 -7.17 22.85
C ALA A 26 16.18 -6.26 23.58
N LYS A 27 17.48 -6.41 23.32
CA LYS A 27 18.53 -5.50 23.85
C LYS A 27 18.29 -4.06 23.41
N ALA A 28 18.05 -3.84 22.12
CA ALA A 28 17.78 -2.50 21.58
C ALA A 28 16.52 -1.88 22.19
N ALA A 29 15.45 -2.67 22.37
CA ALA A 29 14.22 -2.23 23.01
C ALA A 29 14.42 -1.81 24.47
N VAL A 30 15.17 -2.61 25.26
CA VAL A 30 15.48 -2.28 26.67
C VAL A 30 16.32 -1.02 26.78
N VAL A 31 17.33 -0.85 25.91
CA VAL A 31 18.14 0.38 25.87
C VAL A 31 17.27 1.61 25.56
N ALA A 32 16.44 1.54 24.52
CA ALA A 32 15.55 2.63 24.14
C ALA A 32 14.56 3.00 25.26
N LEU A 33 14.06 2.00 26.00
CA LEU A 33 13.15 2.22 27.12
C LEU A 33 13.85 2.92 28.29
N ILE A 34 15.08 2.50 28.62
CA ILE A 34 15.88 3.10 29.70
C ILE A 34 16.26 4.55 29.35
N GLU A 35 16.70 4.80 28.12
CA GLU A 35 17.02 6.16 27.67
C GLU A 35 15.80 7.08 27.77
N ARG A 36 14.63 6.59 27.35
CA ARG A 36 13.39 7.35 27.40
C ARG A 36 12.91 7.60 28.83
N ALA A 37 13.03 6.61 29.71
CA ALA A 37 12.75 6.75 31.14
C ALA A 37 13.69 7.76 31.82
N SER A 38 14.94 7.87 31.36
CA SER A 38 15.92 8.83 31.89
C SER A 38 15.65 10.29 31.50
N THR A 39 14.94 10.52 30.39
CA THR A 39 14.53 11.86 29.93
C THR A 39 13.24 12.38 30.55
N GLN A 40 12.44 11.55 31.23
CA GLN A 40 11.25 12.05 31.92
C GLN A 40 11.62 12.71 33.26
N GLU A 41 11.14 13.93 33.50
CA GLU A 41 11.42 14.74 34.69
C GLU A 41 10.93 14.13 36.01
N ASN A 42 10.13 13.07 35.96
CA ASN A 42 9.73 12.31 37.15
C ASN A 42 10.84 11.33 37.55
N GLY A 43 11.78 11.84 38.35
CA GLY A 43 12.86 11.06 38.94
C GLY A 43 12.41 9.70 39.47
N ALA A 44 13.02 8.64 38.94
CA ALA A 44 12.84 7.25 39.34
C ALA A 44 11.40 6.71 39.22
N ALA A 45 10.69 7.00 38.13
CA ALA A 45 9.52 6.21 37.75
C ALA A 45 9.95 4.75 37.52
N LYS A 46 9.45 3.81 38.35
CA LYS A 46 9.54 2.38 38.06
C LYS A 46 8.98 2.15 36.66
N VAL A 47 9.72 1.41 35.84
CA VAL A 47 9.21 0.87 34.58
C VAL A 47 8.05 -0.07 34.93
N ASP A 48 6.85 0.47 34.92
CA ASP A 48 5.61 -0.26 35.13
C ASP A 48 4.93 -0.49 33.77
N ARG A 49 4.05 -1.47 33.69
CA ARG A 49 3.27 -1.80 32.50
C ARG A 49 2.58 -0.58 31.88
N ARG A 50 2.12 0.36 32.73
CA ARG A 50 1.51 1.63 32.32
C ARG A 50 2.45 2.52 31.49
N LEU A 51 3.74 2.54 31.80
CA LEU A 51 4.72 3.31 31.04
C LEU A 51 4.93 2.67 29.66
N VAL A 52 4.99 1.35 29.60
CA VAL A 52 5.12 0.61 28.33
C VAL A 52 3.89 0.84 27.45
N ASP A 53 2.68 0.71 28.00
CA ASP A 53 1.44 0.97 27.26
C ASP A 53 1.37 2.42 26.74
N ALA A 54 1.85 3.40 27.52
CA ALA A 54 1.92 4.80 27.08
C ALA A 54 2.94 5.01 25.95
N VAL A 55 4.08 4.32 25.98
CA VAL A 55 5.09 4.37 24.91
C VAL A 55 4.57 3.72 23.63
N ILE A 56 3.86 2.59 23.75
CA ILE A 56 3.23 1.93 22.60
C ILE A 56 2.18 2.86 21.99
N ALA A 57 1.31 3.46 22.80
CA ALA A 57 0.29 4.39 22.31
C ALA A 57 0.90 5.61 21.58
N GLU A 58 2.00 6.17 22.08
CA GLU A 58 2.70 7.27 21.41
C GLU A 58 3.32 6.81 20.08
N LEU A 59 3.87 5.60 20.03
CA LEU A 59 4.43 5.03 18.81
C LEU A 59 3.34 4.76 17.77
N ASP A 60 2.24 4.13 18.19
CA ASP A 60 1.07 3.88 17.34
C ASP A 60 0.52 5.18 16.79
N GLN A 61 0.46 6.25 17.60
CA GLN A 61 0.06 7.57 17.14
C GLN A 61 0.99 8.07 16.03
N LYS A 62 2.31 8.02 16.22
CA LYS A 62 3.28 8.49 15.21
C LYS A 62 3.23 7.66 13.92
N ILE A 63 3.12 6.34 14.05
CA ILE A 63 2.99 5.44 12.91
C ILE A 63 1.70 5.73 12.17
N SER A 64 0.58 5.91 12.89
CA SER A 64 -0.72 6.23 12.29
C SER A 64 -0.67 7.57 11.56
N GLU A 65 -0.10 8.61 12.18
CA GLU A 65 0.07 9.93 11.55
C GLU A 65 0.91 9.84 10.26
N GLN A 66 1.98 9.05 10.26
CA GLN A 66 2.81 8.84 9.07
C GLN A 66 2.07 8.03 8.00
N MET A 67 1.36 6.97 8.41
CA MET A 67 0.58 6.12 7.51
C MET A 67 -0.54 6.92 6.86
N ASP A 68 -1.23 7.77 7.63
CA ASP A 68 -2.26 8.65 7.13
C ASP A 68 -1.71 9.58 6.05
N GLN A 69 -0.52 10.15 6.22
CA GLN A 69 0.09 10.98 5.19
C GLN A 69 0.37 10.21 3.89
N VAL A 70 0.84 8.96 4.01
CA VAL A 70 1.13 8.11 2.84
C VAL A 70 -0.15 7.70 2.12
N LEU A 71 -1.14 7.18 2.86
CA LEU A 71 -2.40 6.69 2.30
C LEU A 71 -3.26 7.82 1.74
N HIS A 72 -3.20 9.01 2.35
CA HIS A 72 -3.97 10.15 1.87
C HIS A 72 -3.26 10.97 0.80
N HIS A 73 -2.07 10.55 0.36
CA HIS A 73 -1.37 11.21 -0.73
C HIS A 73 -2.13 11.01 -2.05
N GLU A 74 -2.37 12.10 -2.80
CA GLU A 74 -3.24 12.08 -3.99
C GLU A 74 -2.77 11.09 -5.07
N SER A 75 -1.45 10.97 -5.28
CA SER A 75 -0.93 9.98 -6.23
C SER A 75 -1.17 8.53 -5.80
N PHE A 76 -1.14 8.25 -4.50
CA PHE A 76 -1.43 6.92 -3.98
C PHE A 76 -2.92 6.62 -4.10
N LYS A 77 -3.79 7.55 -3.71
CA LYS A 77 -5.24 7.40 -3.87
C LYS A 77 -5.65 7.18 -5.32
N ALA A 78 -5.05 7.90 -6.27
CA ALA A 78 -5.37 7.74 -7.68
C ALA A 78 -5.13 6.30 -8.14
N ILE A 79 -3.94 5.75 -7.83
CA ILE A 79 -3.58 4.37 -8.18
C ILE A 79 -4.44 3.36 -7.39
N GLU A 80 -4.57 3.55 -6.07
CA GLU A 80 -5.35 2.66 -5.21
C GLU A 80 -6.81 2.59 -5.65
N SER A 81 -7.42 3.73 -5.98
CA SER A 81 -8.80 3.79 -6.43
C SER A 81 -9.02 3.02 -7.74
N ALA A 82 -8.11 3.14 -8.71
CA ALA A 82 -8.17 2.40 -9.97
C ALA A 82 -8.08 0.88 -9.74
N TRP A 83 -7.12 0.43 -8.93
CA TRP A 83 -6.94 -0.99 -8.63
C TRP A 83 -8.07 -1.57 -7.79
N ARG A 84 -8.60 -0.83 -6.81
CA ARG A 84 -9.76 -1.28 -6.02
C ARG A 84 -11.02 -1.36 -6.86
N GLN A 85 -11.23 -0.46 -7.81
CA GLN A 85 -12.35 -0.52 -8.75
C GLN A 85 -12.24 -1.75 -9.67
N LEU A 86 -11.04 -2.05 -10.16
CA LEU A 86 -10.79 -3.25 -10.96
C LEU A 86 -11.03 -4.52 -10.14
N ASP A 87 -10.53 -4.59 -8.91
CA ASP A 87 -10.77 -5.71 -7.99
C ASP A 87 -12.27 -5.89 -7.69
N PHE A 88 -13.00 -4.79 -7.49
CA PHE A 88 -14.45 -4.81 -7.33
C PHE A 88 -15.16 -5.39 -8.58
N LEU A 89 -14.74 -5.00 -9.78
CA LEU A 89 -15.30 -5.52 -11.03
C LEU A 89 -15.03 -7.02 -11.19
N VAL A 90 -13.78 -7.45 -10.98
CA VAL A 90 -13.36 -8.85 -11.11
C VAL A 90 -14.07 -9.72 -10.08
N SER A 91 -14.10 -9.32 -8.81
CA SER A 91 -14.70 -10.10 -7.72
C SER A 91 -16.21 -10.28 -7.86
N ARG A 92 -16.90 -9.38 -8.56
CA ARG A 92 -18.35 -9.45 -8.80
C ARG A 92 -18.72 -10.13 -10.12
N THR A 93 -17.75 -10.39 -10.99
CA THR A 93 -18.00 -11.01 -12.29
C THR A 93 -18.00 -12.53 -12.18
N ASN A 94 -19.09 -13.19 -12.61
CA ASN A 94 -19.12 -14.64 -12.71
C ASN A 94 -18.49 -15.11 -14.03
N PHE A 95 -17.19 -15.36 -14.04
CA PHE A 95 -16.45 -15.83 -15.21
C PHE A 95 -16.89 -17.21 -15.74
N ARG A 96 -17.73 -17.96 -15.02
CA ARG A 96 -18.30 -19.23 -15.52
C ARG A 96 -19.37 -19.01 -16.59
N GLU A 97 -19.97 -17.82 -16.65
CA GLU A 97 -21.00 -17.45 -17.64
C GLU A 97 -20.38 -16.89 -18.94
N ASN A 98 -19.18 -17.37 -19.30
CA ASN A 98 -18.46 -16.96 -20.51
C ASN A 98 -18.24 -15.44 -20.63
N ILE A 99 -17.86 -14.80 -19.52
CA ILE A 99 -17.49 -13.38 -19.49
C ILE A 99 -15.96 -13.29 -19.54
N LYS A 100 -15.43 -12.37 -20.37
CA LYS A 100 -14.01 -12.04 -20.44
C LYS A 100 -13.80 -10.57 -20.15
N LEU A 101 -12.73 -10.26 -19.42
CA LEU A 101 -12.29 -8.90 -19.15
C LEU A 101 -10.90 -8.71 -19.75
N GLN A 102 -10.74 -7.66 -20.54
CA GLN A 102 -9.45 -7.20 -21.03
C GLN A 102 -9.13 -5.89 -20.32
N VAL A 103 -7.87 -5.73 -19.89
CA VAL A 103 -7.41 -4.53 -19.18
C VAL A 103 -6.32 -3.88 -20.01
N LEU A 104 -6.50 -2.59 -20.28
CA LEU A 104 -5.53 -1.75 -20.99
C LEU A 104 -5.10 -0.64 -20.02
N ASP A 105 -3.80 -0.59 -19.74
CA ASP A 105 -3.20 0.51 -18.99
C ASP A 105 -2.89 1.65 -19.97
N VAL A 106 -3.64 2.75 -19.85
CA VAL A 106 -3.46 3.95 -20.68
C VAL A 106 -3.98 5.17 -19.92
N THR A 107 -3.21 6.25 -19.94
CA THR A 107 -3.63 7.51 -19.34
C THR A 107 -4.61 8.25 -20.25
N LYS A 108 -5.38 9.18 -19.68
CA LYS A 108 -6.33 10.00 -20.44
C LYS A 108 -5.61 10.86 -21.49
N GLU A 109 -4.42 11.35 -21.13
CA GLU A 109 -3.57 12.18 -21.97
C GLU A 109 -3.03 11.38 -23.15
N GLU A 110 -2.53 10.16 -22.92
CA GLU A 110 -2.07 9.26 -23.99
C GLU A 110 -3.21 8.91 -24.95
N LEU A 111 -4.40 8.63 -24.42
CA LEU A 111 -5.55 8.31 -25.26
C LEU A 111 -6.00 9.52 -26.09
N THR A 112 -5.94 10.72 -25.51
CA THR A 112 -6.26 11.97 -26.23
C THR A 112 -5.22 12.26 -27.31
N ALA A 113 -3.94 12.00 -27.03
CA ALA A 113 -2.87 12.13 -28.01
C ALA A 113 -3.05 11.14 -29.17
N ASP A 114 -3.34 9.87 -28.89
CA ASP A 114 -3.59 8.84 -29.92
C ASP A 114 -4.71 9.25 -30.88
N PHE A 115 -5.81 9.82 -30.35
CA PHE A 115 -6.90 10.33 -31.20
C PHE A 115 -6.55 11.61 -31.96
N SER A 116 -5.65 12.44 -31.42
CA SER A 116 -5.28 13.71 -32.05
C SER A 116 -4.23 13.52 -33.16
N ASP A 117 -3.37 12.52 -33.01
CA ASP A 117 -2.33 12.15 -33.97
C ASP A 117 -2.90 11.35 -35.16
N ALA A 118 -4.01 10.64 -34.93
CA ALA A 118 -4.69 9.88 -35.98
C ALA A 118 -5.42 10.80 -36.98
N SER A 119 -5.26 10.53 -38.27
CA SER A 119 -5.97 11.30 -39.33
C SER A 119 -7.48 11.02 -39.32
N GLU A 120 -7.85 9.77 -39.04
CA GLU A 120 -9.21 9.33 -38.81
C GLU A 120 -9.26 8.45 -37.56
N ILE A 121 -10.43 8.36 -36.89
CA ILE A 121 -10.59 7.51 -35.69
C ILE A 121 -10.23 6.05 -36.00
N SER A 122 -10.49 5.58 -37.22
CA SER A 122 -10.14 4.23 -37.69
C SER A 122 -8.64 3.93 -37.65
N ASP A 123 -7.80 4.96 -37.71
CA ASP A 123 -6.34 4.82 -37.69
C ASP A 123 -5.77 4.86 -36.26
N SER A 124 -6.60 5.20 -35.27
CA SER A 124 -6.17 5.25 -33.86
C SER A 124 -5.78 3.85 -33.34
N SER A 125 -4.86 3.84 -32.38
CA SER A 125 -4.42 2.60 -31.74
C SER A 125 -5.55 1.92 -30.98
N LEU A 126 -6.43 2.70 -30.32
CA LEU A 126 -7.61 2.13 -29.65
C LEU A 126 -8.54 1.44 -30.65
N HIS A 127 -8.81 2.05 -31.80
CA HIS A 127 -9.65 1.44 -32.82
C HIS A 127 -9.06 0.13 -33.34
N ARG A 128 -7.75 0.06 -33.57
CA ARG A 128 -7.08 -1.18 -33.97
C ARG A 128 -7.31 -2.30 -32.95
N MET A 129 -7.10 -2.01 -31.66
CA MET A 129 -7.25 -3.01 -30.59
C MET A 129 -8.70 -3.48 -30.41
N VAL A 130 -9.67 -2.56 -30.46
CA VAL A 130 -11.08 -2.87 -30.17
C VAL A 130 -11.80 -3.43 -31.39
N TYR A 131 -11.54 -2.87 -32.56
CA TYR A 131 -12.25 -3.20 -33.79
C TYR A 131 -11.45 -4.16 -34.66
N THR A 132 -10.25 -3.78 -35.09
CA THR A 132 -9.50 -4.57 -36.09
C THR A 132 -9.09 -5.94 -35.57
N ASP A 133 -8.52 -5.99 -34.36
CA ASP A 133 -7.93 -7.20 -33.79
C ASP A 133 -9.00 -8.16 -33.22
N GLU A 134 -10.18 -7.65 -32.86
CA GLU A 134 -11.26 -8.46 -32.27
C GLU A 134 -12.46 -8.60 -33.22
N TYR A 135 -13.22 -7.52 -33.44
CA TYR A 135 -14.45 -7.58 -34.23
C TYR A 135 -14.21 -7.85 -35.72
N GLY A 136 -13.15 -7.29 -36.29
CA GLY A 136 -12.76 -7.41 -37.69
C GLY A 136 -11.99 -8.70 -38.00
N GLN A 137 -11.56 -9.43 -36.97
CA GLN A 137 -10.79 -10.66 -37.12
C GLN A 137 -11.71 -11.88 -37.18
N PHE A 138 -11.49 -12.76 -38.16
CA PHE A 138 -12.21 -14.03 -38.25
C PHE A 138 -11.94 -14.89 -37.00
N GLY A 139 -12.98 -15.15 -36.22
CA GLY A 139 -12.89 -15.91 -34.98
C GLY A 139 -12.38 -15.12 -33.77
N GLY A 140 -12.32 -13.79 -33.86
CA GLY A 140 -12.03 -12.91 -32.72
C GLY A 140 -13.19 -12.82 -31.73
N GLU A 141 -12.95 -12.16 -30.58
CA GLU A 141 -13.92 -12.03 -29.51
C GLU A 141 -14.34 -10.57 -29.34
N PRO A 142 -15.48 -10.17 -29.91
CA PRO A 142 -15.82 -8.75 -30.01
C PRO A 142 -15.99 -8.12 -28.63
N VAL A 143 -15.42 -6.92 -28.48
CA VAL A 143 -15.55 -6.13 -27.25
C VAL A 143 -16.98 -5.64 -27.10
N GLY A 144 -17.69 -6.16 -26.10
CA GLY A 144 -19.09 -5.81 -25.85
C GLY A 144 -19.31 -4.47 -25.15
N ALA A 145 -18.34 -4.04 -24.34
CA ALA A 145 -18.36 -2.74 -23.66
C ALA A 145 -16.94 -2.26 -23.37
N LEU A 146 -16.75 -0.95 -23.43
CA LEU A 146 -15.54 -0.27 -22.97
C LEU A 146 -15.86 0.51 -21.70
N VAL A 147 -15.05 0.31 -20.67
CA VAL A 147 -15.17 1.01 -19.39
C VAL A 147 -13.91 1.84 -19.20
N GLY A 148 -14.07 3.17 -19.27
CA GLY A 148 -12.97 4.11 -19.00
C GLY A 148 -12.98 4.50 -17.52
N ALA A 149 -11.88 4.22 -16.81
CA ALA A 149 -11.66 4.66 -15.44
C ALA A 149 -11.18 6.12 -15.40
N TYR A 150 -11.94 7.03 -16.00
CA TYR A 150 -11.60 8.44 -16.14
C TYR A 150 -12.70 9.36 -15.63
N GLU A 151 -12.29 10.52 -15.12
CA GLU A 151 -13.20 11.62 -14.82
C GLU A 151 -13.26 12.57 -16.03
N PHE A 152 -14.49 12.90 -16.45
CA PHE A 152 -14.75 13.85 -17.52
C PHE A 152 -15.38 15.12 -16.92
N GLY A 153 -14.74 16.26 -17.17
CA GLY A 153 -15.28 17.58 -16.84
C GLY A 153 -16.16 18.13 -17.96
N PRO A 154 -16.92 19.22 -17.70
CA PRO A 154 -17.74 19.91 -18.70
C PRO A 154 -16.91 20.60 -19.78
#